data_AF-A0A537SLB8-F1
#
_entry.id   AF-A0A537SLB8-F1
#
_cell.length_a   1.000
_cell.length_b   1.000
_cell.length_c   1.000
_cell.angle_alpha   90.00
_cell.angle_beta   90.00
_cell.angle_gamma   90.00
#
_symmetry.space_group_name_H-M   'P 1'
#
loop_
_entity.id
_entity.type
_entity.pdbx_description
1 polymer ?
#
loop_
_entity_poly.entity_id
_entity_poly.type
_entity_poly.pdbx_seq_one_letter_code
_entity_poly.pdbx_strand_id
1 'polypeptide(L)'
;MQHERDIQPVSPAKEWGLPDWLDGGSYGYTESWNENRWRWEFTRRREDYRADFDRYAEPTYVRAIELYKTFKPDGRLVAPDQILKPTDPGFTATMPGPMKYGLAGLPNPRISEQPFYVRMFQPTYGAATLGEGPEFLAGGEGVSVDAPDGTVAIVFDLAQPIKPQLQGLQSRLELEQELRHGKVVPGRRKHPRTWLRYLRVLDGRECGATFAEIAEVAVVETEDTAPTPPAAKVVWDAARALMFNWPA
;
A
#
# COMPACT_ATOMS: atom_id res chain seq x y z
N MET A 1 49.21 -5.57 8.87
CA MET A 1 48.10 -6.51 9.10
C MET A 1 46.97 -5.72 9.74
N GLN A 2 46.10 -5.14 8.91
CA GLN A 2 44.86 -4.51 9.38
C GLN A 2 43.78 -5.59 9.37
N HIS A 3 43.14 -5.78 10.52
CA HIS A 3 41.98 -6.65 10.65
C HIS A 3 40.86 -6.12 9.76
N GLU A 4 40.61 -6.80 8.64
CA GLU A 4 39.32 -6.79 7.98
C GLU A 4 38.30 -7.27 9.01
N ARG A 5 37.43 -6.34 9.44
CA ARG A 5 36.25 -6.70 10.22
C ARG A 5 35.34 -7.46 9.27
N ASP A 6 35.12 -8.75 9.53
CA ASP A 6 34.05 -9.52 8.94
C ASP A 6 32.72 -8.81 9.21
N ILE A 7 32.25 -8.02 8.24
CA ILE A 7 30.90 -7.47 8.25
C ILE A 7 29.99 -8.65 7.91
N GLN A 8 29.51 -9.34 8.94
CA GLN A 8 28.44 -10.32 8.78
C GLN A 8 27.26 -9.64 8.06
N PRO A 9 26.70 -10.24 6.99
CA PRO A 9 25.60 -9.65 6.26
C PRO A 9 24.43 -9.43 7.22
N VAL A 10 23.92 -8.20 7.24
CA VAL A 10 22.69 -7.87 7.98
C VAL A 10 21.57 -8.74 7.41
N SER A 11 20.84 -9.48 8.25
CA SER A 11 19.74 -10.29 7.72
C SER A 11 18.72 -9.38 7.02
N PRO A 12 18.09 -9.80 5.91
CA PRO A 12 17.11 -8.99 5.19
C PRO A 12 16.00 -8.44 6.11
N ALA A 13 15.61 -9.21 7.13
CA ALA A 13 14.66 -8.79 8.14
C ALA A 13 15.11 -7.56 8.93
N LYS A 14 16.38 -7.51 9.35
CA LYS A 14 16.93 -6.35 10.05
C LYS A 14 17.09 -5.14 9.14
N GLU A 15 17.44 -5.35 7.88
CA GLU A 15 17.54 -4.28 6.87
C GLU A 15 16.20 -3.57 6.68
N TRP A 16 15.10 -4.32 6.62
CA TRP A 16 13.75 -3.80 6.40
C TRP A 16 12.98 -3.47 7.68
N GLY A 17 13.62 -3.56 8.85
CA GLY A 17 12.99 -3.30 10.13
C GLY A 17 11.77 -4.20 10.38
N LEU A 18 11.89 -5.49 10.03
CA LEU A 18 10.85 -6.48 10.27
C LEU A 18 10.93 -6.99 11.73
N PRO A 19 9.78 -7.16 12.41
CA PRO A 19 9.73 -7.80 13.72
C PRO A 19 10.16 -9.27 13.66
N ASP A 20 10.37 -9.87 14.83
CA ASP A 20 10.63 -11.31 14.92
C ASP A 20 9.34 -12.08 14.61
N TRP A 21 9.33 -12.78 13.48
CA TRP A 21 8.16 -13.52 13.02
C TRP A 21 7.75 -14.68 13.94
N LEU A 22 8.68 -15.18 14.77
CA LEU A 22 8.38 -16.19 15.79
C LEU A 22 7.67 -15.59 17.00
N ASP A 23 7.93 -14.33 17.33
CA ASP A 23 7.34 -13.62 18.45
C ASP A 23 6.23 -12.65 17.98
N GLY A 24 4.97 -13.05 18.16
CA GLY A 24 3.83 -12.18 17.86
C GLY A 24 3.82 -10.85 18.64
N GLY A 25 4.42 -10.82 19.84
CA GLY A 25 4.53 -9.61 20.66
C GLY A 25 5.49 -8.57 20.08
N SER A 26 6.47 -8.99 19.27
CA SER A 26 7.45 -8.10 18.64
C SER A 26 6.84 -7.12 17.63
N TYR A 27 5.62 -7.39 17.16
CA TYR A 27 4.85 -6.50 16.28
C TYR A 27 4.20 -5.32 17.02
N GLY A 28 4.25 -5.31 18.36
CA GLY A 28 3.58 -4.32 19.19
C GLY A 28 2.10 -4.62 19.43
N TYR A 29 1.35 -3.62 19.89
CA TYR A 29 -0.05 -3.82 20.30
C TYR A 29 -1.02 -3.78 19.10
N THR A 30 -1.04 -4.86 18.31
CA THR A 30 -1.78 -4.94 17.04
C THR A 30 -3.30 -4.83 17.17
N GLU A 31 -3.86 -5.11 18.36
CA GLU A 31 -5.30 -4.94 18.62
C GLU A 31 -5.75 -3.47 18.52
N SER A 32 -4.83 -2.53 18.75
CA SER A 32 -5.09 -1.09 18.62
C SER A 32 -4.93 -0.54 17.20
N TRP A 33 -4.48 -1.36 16.25
CA TRP A 33 -4.16 -0.90 14.92
C TRP A 33 -5.41 -0.61 14.09
N ASN A 34 -5.48 0.61 13.56
CA ASN A 34 -6.47 0.99 12.58
C ASN A 34 -6.16 0.40 11.20
N GLU A 35 -7.13 0.52 10.28
CA GLU A 35 -7.00 -0.05 8.94
C GLU A 35 -5.79 0.48 8.16
N ASN A 36 -5.51 1.79 8.24
CA ASN A 36 -4.35 2.39 7.59
C ASN A 36 -3.02 1.85 8.15
N ARG A 37 -2.96 1.55 9.45
CA ARG A 37 -1.79 0.88 10.04
C ARG A 37 -1.63 -0.53 9.46
N TRP A 38 -2.70 -1.31 9.39
CA TRP A 38 -2.62 -2.63 8.78
C TRP A 38 -2.20 -2.57 7.32
N ARG A 39 -2.86 -1.73 6.51
CA ARG A 39 -2.53 -1.54 5.10
C ARG A 39 -1.07 -1.09 4.92
N TRP A 40 -0.57 -0.23 5.80
CA TRP A 40 0.83 0.17 5.82
C TRP A 40 1.76 -1.02 6.03
N GLU A 41 1.51 -1.86 7.03
CA GLU A 41 2.34 -3.03 7.34
C GLU A 41 2.40 -4.02 6.17
N PHE A 42 1.32 -4.23 5.44
CA PHE A 42 1.36 -5.03 4.22
C PHE A 42 2.08 -4.31 3.07
N THR A 43 1.85 -3.01 2.89
CA THR A 43 2.42 -2.22 1.79
C THR A 43 3.95 -2.11 1.90
N ARG A 44 4.51 -1.84 3.09
CA ARG A 44 5.96 -1.72 3.32
C ARG A 44 6.77 -3.00 3.07
N ARG A 45 6.08 -4.15 3.00
CA ARG A 45 6.68 -5.46 2.71
C ARG A 45 6.76 -5.77 1.23
N ARG A 46 6.16 -4.94 0.37
CA ARG A 46 6.23 -5.14 -1.08
C ARG A 46 7.62 -4.80 -1.59
N GLU A 47 8.19 -5.71 -2.36
CA GLU A 47 9.49 -5.52 -3.01
C GLU A 47 9.48 -4.30 -3.95
N ASP A 48 8.41 -4.11 -4.73
CA ASP A 48 8.30 -2.97 -5.64
C ASP A 48 8.17 -1.64 -4.90
N TYR A 49 7.48 -1.61 -3.75
CA TYR A 49 7.43 -0.42 -2.89
C TYR A 49 8.81 -0.06 -2.34
N ARG A 50 9.56 -1.06 -1.87
CA ARG A 50 10.91 -0.89 -1.33
C ARG A 50 11.88 -0.37 -2.39
N ALA A 51 11.87 -0.97 -3.58
CA ALA A 51 12.68 -0.54 -4.71
C ALA A 51 12.35 0.90 -5.14
N ASP A 52 11.06 1.26 -5.20
CA ASP A 52 10.66 2.62 -5.53
C ASP A 52 11.09 3.61 -4.43
N PHE A 53 10.94 3.27 -3.16
CA PHE A 53 11.42 4.13 -2.07
C PHE A 53 12.94 4.38 -2.19
N ASP A 54 13.75 3.33 -2.32
CA ASP A 54 15.21 3.46 -2.41
C ASP A 54 15.64 4.25 -3.65
N ARG A 55 14.89 4.11 -4.76
CA ARG A 55 15.11 4.88 -5.98
C ARG A 55 14.84 6.38 -5.81
N TYR A 56 13.79 6.75 -5.08
CA TYR A 56 13.30 8.14 -5.05
C TYR A 56 13.62 8.91 -3.77
N ALA A 57 14.02 8.25 -2.68
CA ALA A 57 14.24 8.90 -1.39
C ALA A 57 15.38 9.93 -1.41
N GLU A 58 16.57 9.53 -1.86
CA GLU A 58 17.73 10.44 -1.89
C GLU A 58 17.52 11.62 -2.85
N PRO A 59 17.04 11.42 -4.11
CA PRO A 59 16.72 12.55 -4.99
C PRO A 59 15.68 13.51 -4.40
N THR A 60 14.69 12.99 -3.68
CA THR A 60 13.67 13.82 -3.01
C THR A 60 14.29 14.68 -1.92
N TYR A 61 15.17 14.09 -1.09
CA TYR A 61 15.87 14.81 -0.02
C TYR A 61 16.80 15.89 -0.57
N VAL A 62 17.64 15.56 -1.55
CA VAL A 62 18.55 16.52 -2.20
C VAL A 62 17.78 17.70 -2.77
N ARG A 63 16.68 17.44 -3.50
CA ARG A 63 15.83 18.50 -4.04
C ARG A 63 15.23 19.39 -2.95
N ALA A 64 14.79 18.82 -1.83
CA ALA A 64 14.27 19.61 -0.70
C ALA A 64 15.34 20.55 -0.13
N ILE A 65 16.59 20.08 0.00
CA ILE A 65 17.73 20.89 0.45
C ILE A 65 18.07 21.99 -0.55
N GLU A 66 18.03 21.72 -1.86
CA GLU A 66 18.28 22.71 -2.91
C GLU A 66 17.21 23.80 -2.95
N LEU A 67 15.94 23.42 -2.86
CA LEU A 67 14.83 24.36 -2.75
C LEU A 67 15.02 25.26 -1.53
N TYR A 68 15.32 24.68 -0.37
CA TYR A 68 15.59 25.46 0.84
C TYR A 68 16.72 26.48 0.67
N LYS A 69 17.86 26.09 0.06
CA LYS A 69 19.00 27.01 -0.17
C LYS A 69 18.65 28.20 -1.06
N THR A 70 17.65 28.05 -1.94
CA THR A 70 17.24 29.06 -2.92
C THR A 70 16.30 30.12 -2.31
N PHE A 71 15.63 29.82 -1.18
CA PHE A 71 14.73 30.75 -0.48
C PHE A 71 15.37 31.33 0.81
N LYS A 72 15.67 32.64 0.87
CA LYS A 72 16.04 33.38 2.09
C LYS A 72 15.45 34.81 2.06
N PRO A 73 15.21 35.51 3.20
CA PRO A 73 14.97 35.07 4.58
C PRO A 73 13.78 35.77 5.29
N ASP A 74 12.69 36.15 4.59
CA ASP A 74 11.57 36.89 5.22
C ASP A 74 10.16 36.28 5.08
N GLY A 75 10.00 35.09 4.48
CA GLY A 75 8.66 34.52 4.22
C GLY A 75 8.48 33.03 4.48
N ARG A 76 9.19 32.49 5.49
CA ARG A 76 9.15 31.13 6.10
C ARG A 76 8.51 29.98 5.29
N LEU A 77 9.29 28.91 5.06
CA LEU A 77 8.83 27.51 5.16
C LEU A 77 10.05 26.61 5.50
N VAL A 78 10.11 26.15 6.76
CA VAL A 78 10.98 25.08 7.32
C VAL A 78 12.49 25.40 7.41
N ALA A 79 13.06 25.41 8.62
CA ALA A 79 14.51 25.56 8.84
C ALA A 79 15.27 24.31 8.33
N PRO A 80 16.57 24.38 7.99
CA PRO A 80 17.26 23.26 7.34
C PRO A 80 17.41 22.03 8.25
N ASP A 81 17.41 22.25 9.56
CA ASP A 81 17.34 21.22 10.62
C ASP A 81 15.94 20.59 10.77
N GLN A 82 14.92 21.18 10.14
CA GLN A 82 13.54 20.68 10.11
C GLN A 82 13.22 19.92 8.81
N ILE A 83 14.16 19.85 7.85
CA ILE A 83 14.00 19.02 6.64
C ILE A 83 14.28 17.57 7.02
N LEU A 84 13.22 16.76 7.03
CA LEU A 84 13.30 15.34 7.33
C LEU A 84 14.21 14.63 6.31
N LYS A 85 15.09 13.77 6.82
CA LYS A 85 15.96 12.89 6.03
C LYS A 85 15.21 11.61 5.67
N PRO A 86 15.66 10.86 4.65
CA PRO A 86 15.10 9.54 4.32
C PRO A 86 14.94 8.58 5.50
N THR A 87 15.83 8.68 6.48
CA THR A 87 15.84 7.86 7.71
C THR A 87 14.90 8.34 8.80
N ASP A 88 14.34 9.54 8.69
CA ASP A 88 13.53 10.14 9.73
C ASP A 88 12.05 9.73 9.56
N PRO A 89 11.35 9.37 10.66
CA PRO A 89 9.91 9.14 10.60
C PRO A 89 9.17 10.35 10.05
N GLY A 90 8.21 10.10 9.16
CA GLY A 90 7.44 11.16 8.50
C GLY A 90 8.06 11.70 7.20
N PHE A 91 9.29 11.32 6.85
CA PHE A 91 9.79 11.57 5.51
C PHE A 91 9.02 10.74 4.48
N THR A 92 8.70 11.35 3.34
CA THR A 92 8.09 10.67 2.20
C THR A 92 8.87 10.97 0.93
N ALA A 93 9.26 9.93 0.19
CA ALA A 93 9.85 10.11 -1.14
C ALA A 93 8.77 10.49 -2.16
N THR A 94 9.10 11.38 -3.09
CA THR A 94 8.21 11.81 -4.16
C THR A 94 8.46 10.97 -5.40
N MET A 95 7.47 10.18 -5.80
CA MET A 95 7.50 9.38 -7.01
C MET A 95 6.71 10.09 -8.12
N PRO A 96 7.22 10.16 -9.36
CA PRO A 96 6.47 10.69 -10.49
C PRO A 96 5.33 9.76 -10.92
N GLY A 97 4.21 10.32 -11.36
CA GLY A 97 3.05 9.57 -11.85
C GLY A 97 1.94 9.37 -10.80
N PRO A 98 0.91 8.57 -11.12
CA PRO A 98 -0.23 8.38 -10.23
C PRO A 98 0.17 7.67 -8.93
N MET A 99 -0.66 7.80 -7.89
CA MET A 99 -0.46 7.18 -6.57
C MET A 99 -0.52 5.64 -6.64
N LYS A 100 0.53 4.99 -7.15
CA LYS A 100 0.67 3.53 -7.36
C LYS A 100 0.26 2.69 -6.16
N TYR A 101 0.53 3.18 -4.95
CA TYR A 101 0.26 2.48 -3.69
C TYR A 101 -0.93 3.04 -2.90
N GLY A 102 -1.63 4.04 -3.45
CA GLY A 102 -2.67 4.78 -2.75
C GLY A 102 -2.13 5.70 -1.65
N LEU A 103 -0.84 6.07 -1.68
CA LEU A 103 -0.24 7.04 -0.75
C LEU A 103 0.19 8.29 -1.52
N ALA A 104 0.07 9.46 -0.89
CA ALA A 104 0.46 10.74 -1.50
C ALA A 104 1.98 10.89 -1.70
N GLY A 105 2.77 10.11 -0.95
CA GLY A 105 4.20 9.96 -1.11
C GLY A 105 4.62 8.60 -0.55
N LEU A 106 5.92 8.26 -0.62
CA LEU A 106 6.43 6.97 -0.15
C LEU A 106 7.11 7.13 1.21
N PRO A 107 6.42 6.89 2.35
CA PRO A 107 7.10 6.73 3.64
C PRO A 107 8.17 5.65 3.60
N ASN A 108 9.22 5.81 4.41
CA ASN A 108 10.30 4.83 4.50
C ASN A 108 9.78 3.45 4.96
N PRO A 109 9.89 2.39 4.11
CA PRO A 109 9.46 1.03 4.40
C PRO A 109 10.39 0.30 5.37
N ARG A 110 11.39 0.95 5.95
CA ARG A 110 12.20 0.43 7.06
C ARG A 110 11.64 0.85 8.42
N ILE A 111 10.76 1.85 8.48
CA ILE A 111 10.17 2.35 9.74
C ILE A 111 8.73 1.86 9.88
N SER A 112 8.43 0.96 10.81
CA SER A 112 7.06 0.51 11.07
C SER A 112 6.22 1.62 11.72
N GLU A 113 6.78 2.31 12.72
CA GLU A 113 6.16 3.43 13.45
C GLU A 113 6.24 4.76 12.70
N GLN A 114 5.63 4.81 11.52
CA GLN A 114 5.44 6.07 10.80
C GLN A 114 4.33 6.91 11.46
N PRO A 115 4.41 8.25 11.41
CA PRO A 115 3.31 9.12 11.80
C PRO A 115 2.02 8.81 11.02
N PHE A 116 0.86 9.10 11.61
CA PHE A 116 -0.43 8.81 10.99
C PHE A 116 -0.59 9.49 9.62
N TYR A 117 -0.20 10.76 9.51
CA TYR A 117 -0.43 11.57 8.31
C TYR A 117 0.27 11.04 7.04
N VAL A 118 1.41 10.35 7.19
CA VAL A 118 2.10 9.74 6.04
C VAL A 118 1.55 8.35 5.68
N ARG A 119 0.74 7.75 6.56
CA ARG A 119 0.06 6.46 6.35
C ARG A 119 -1.40 6.63 5.93
N MET A 120 -1.83 7.84 5.58
CA MET A 120 -3.19 8.08 5.09
C MET A 120 -3.32 7.61 3.65
N PHE A 121 -3.86 6.40 3.48
CA PHE A 121 -4.17 5.89 2.15
C PHE A 121 -5.32 6.70 1.55
N GLN A 122 -5.07 7.28 0.38
CA GLN A 122 -6.08 7.97 -0.38
C GLN A 122 -7.07 6.94 -0.95
N PRO A 123 -8.37 7.22 -0.90
CA PRO A 123 -9.34 6.40 -1.60
C PRO A 123 -8.98 6.40 -3.09
N THR A 124 -8.64 5.23 -3.65
CA THR A 124 -8.49 5.04 -5.08
C THR A 124 -9.89 4.94 -5.69
N TYR A 125 -10.61 6.06 -5.71
CA TYR A 125 -11.60 6.33 -6.74
C TYR A 125 -10.90 7.19 -7.77
N GLY A 126 -11.17 6.97 -9.02
CA GLY A 126 -10.80 7.93 -10.06
C GLY A 126 -11.79 7.82 -11.18
N ALA A 127 -11.45 8.31 -12.37
CA ALA A 127 -12.34 8.86 -13.36
C ALA A 127 -12.37 8.09 -14.73
N ALA A 128 -13.48 8.13 -15.47
CA ALA A 128 -13.85 7.48 -16.74
C ALA A 128 -15.32 7.81 -17.01
N THR A 129 -15.54 8.45 -18.13
CA THR A 129 -16.78 9.09 -18.53
C THR A 129 -17.76 8.04 -19.07
N LEU A 130 -19.01 8.08 -18.62
CA LEU A 130 -20.13 7.35 -19.24
C LEU A 130 -21.25 8.36 -19.49
N GLY A 131 -21.42 8.77 -20.74
CA GLY A 131 -22.54 9.60 -21.18
C GLY A 131 -23.36 8.87 -22.23
N GLU A 132 -24.69 8.94 -22.11
CA GLU A 132 -25.64 8.72 -23.20
C GLU A 132 -26.66 9.87 -23.17
N GLY A 133 -26.94 10.44 -24.35
CA GLY A 133 -27.87 11.55 -24.52
C GLY A 133 -27.76 12.15 -25.93
N PRO A 134 -28.77 12.88 -26.42
CA PRO A 134 -28.76 13.45 -27.78
C PRO A 134 -27.56 14.38 -28.04
N GLU A 135 -27.08 15.06 -27.00
CA GLU A 135 -25.94 15.99 -27.08
C GLU A 135 -24.57 15.28 -27.15
N PHE A 136 -24.51 13.98 -26.80
CA PHE A 136 -23.29 13.18 -26.87
C PHE A 136 -22.88 12.88 -28.32
N LEU A 137 -23.85 12.74 -29.24
CA LEU A 137 -23.59 12.61 -30.68
C LEU A 137 -23.47 13.96 -31.39
N ALA A 138 -23.80 15.07 -30.72
CA ALA A 138 -23.87 16.40 -31.31
C ALA A 138 -22.66 17.30 -30.99
N GLY A 139 -21.64 16.80 -30.31
CA GLY A 139 -20.41 17.55 -30.05
C GLY A 139 -20.56 18.64 -28.98
N GLY A 140 -21.24 18.34 -27.87
CA GLY A 140 -21.16 19.20 -26.67
C GLY A 140 -19.72 19.36 -26.17
N GLU A 141 -19.44 20.45 -25.47
CA GLU A 141 -18.11 20.70 -24.87
C GLU A 141 -17.77 19.61 -23.85
N GLY A 142 -16.83 18.73 -24.22
CA GLY A 142 -16.30 17.73 -23.31
C GLY A 142 -15.51 18.41 -22.19
N VAL A 143 -15.89 18.16 -20.94
CA VAL A 143 -15.09 18.54 -19.78
C VAL A 143 -14.05 17.45 -19.53
N SER A 144 -12.76 17.79 -19.63
CA SER A 144 -11.69 16.87 -19.30
C SER A 144 -11.58 16.70 -17.78
N VAL A 145 -11.56 15.46 -17.30
CA VAL A 145 -11.37 15.12 -15.89
C VAL A 145 -10.16 14.21 -15.79
N ASP A 146 -9.14 14.65 -15.04
CA ASP A 146 -7.94 13.86 -14.83
C ASP A 146 -8.24 12.61 -13.99
N ALA A 147 -7.92 11.44 -14.56
CA ALA A 147 -8.19 10.12 -13.98
C ALA A 147 -6.92 9.28 -13.88
N PRO A 148 -6.59 8.68 -12.72
CA PRO A 148 -5.58 7.64 -12.62
C PRO A 148 -5.91 6.38 -13.43
N ASP A 149 -4.90 5.62 -13.84
CA ASP A 149 -5.09 4.34 -14.52
C ASP A 149 -5.89 3.35 -13.64
N GLY A 150 -6.89 2.69 -14.22
CA GLY A 150 -7.79 1.78 -13.51
C GLY A 150 -8.99 2.42 -12.78
N THR A 151 -9.41 3.65 -13.14
CA THR A 151 -10.49 4.36 -12.43
C THR A 151 -11.64 4.89 -13.34
N VAL A 152 -12.80 5.34 -12.80
CA VAL A 152 -14.07 5.75 -13.50
C VAL A 152 -14.94 6.91 -12.86
N ALA A 153 -15.35 7.93 -13.65
CA ALA A 153 -15.86 9.27 -13.29
C ALA A 153 -17.27 9.37 -13.80
N ILE A 154 -18.16 9.36 -12.83
CA ILE A 154 -19.53 9.10 -13.10
C ILE A 154 -20.27 10.40 -12.87
N VAL A 155 -20.91 10.87 -13.92
CA VAL A 155 -21.76 12.05 -13.88
C VAL A 155 -23.17 11.59 -13.53
N PHE A 156 -23.78 12.22 -12.52
CA PHE A 156 -25.17 12.01 -12.17
C PHE A 156 -25.98 13.22 -12.60
N ASP A 157 -27.12 12.97 -13.21
CA ASP A 157 -28.08 14.00 -13.53
C ASP A 157 -28.97 14.25 -12.31
N LEU A 158 -28.81 15.42 -11.69
CA LEU A 158 -29.59 15.82 -10.52
C LEU A 158 -31.03 16.22 -10.88
N ALA A 159 -31.34 16.43 -12.16
CA ALA A 159 -32.70 16.64 -12.63
C ALA A 159 -33.49 15.32 -12.77
N GLN A 160 -32.82 14.17 -12.63
CA GLN A 160 -33.43 12.83 -12.77
C GLN A 160 -33.45 12.09 -11.43
N PRO A 161 -34.34 11.07 -11.28
CA PRO A 161 -34.33 10.21 -10.10
C PRO A 161 -32.96 9.54 -9.89
N ILE A 162 -32.38 9.68 -8.69
CA ILE A 162 -31.02 9.21 -8.37
C ILE A 162 -30.94 7.68 -8.26
N LYS A 163 -31.98 7.03 -7.72
CA LYS A 163 -31.97 5.60 -7.42
C LYS A 163 -31.77 4.71 -8.67
N PRO A 164 -32.46 4.94 -9.80
CA PRO A 164 -32.19 4.22 -11.05
C PRO A 164 -30.77 4.44 -11.59
N GLN A 165 -30.21 5.65 -11.45
CA GLN A 165 -28.85 5.97 -11.91
C GLN A 165 -27.79 5.17 -11.15
N LEU A 166 -27.95 5.02 -9.82
CA LEU A 166 -27.06 4.19 -8.99
C LEU A 166 -27.14 2.69 -9.32
N GLN A 167 -28.34 2.19 -9.62
CA GLN A 167 -28.54 0.78 -9.96
C GLN A 167 -27.95 0.42 -11.32
N GLY A 168 -28.11 1.30 -12.32
CA GLY A 168 -27.49 1.12 -13.63
C GLY A 168 -25.97 1.20 -13.58
N LEU A 169 -25.44 2.02 -12.67
CA LEU A 169 -24.01 2.20 -12.49
C LEU A 169 -23.30 0.91 -12.06
N GLN A 170 -23.82 0.22 -11.05
CA GLN A 170 -23.19 -1.02 -10.55
C GLN A 170 -23.02 -2.05 -11.67
N SER A 171 -24.10 -2.34 -12.40
CA SER A 171 -24.07 -3.29 -13.52
C SER A 171 -23.10 -2.87 -14.62
N ARG A 172 -22.96 -1.56 -14.87
CA ARG A 172 -22.05 -1.05 -15.89
C ARG A 172 -20.58 -1.15 -15.48
N LEU A 173 -20.30 -0.94 -14.19
CA LEU A 173 -18.96 -1.11 -13.61
C LEU A 173 -18.53 -2.58 -13.57
N GLU A 174 -19.44 -3.48 -13.22
CA GLU A 174 -19.20 -4.92 -13.26
C GLU A 174 -18.95 -5.42 -14.70
N LEU A 175 -19.70 -4.91 -15.68
CA LEU A 175 -19.45 -5.19 -17.10
C LEU A 175 -18.08 -4.69 -17.57
N GLU A 176 -17.65 -3.48 -17.18
CA GLU A 176 -16.29 -3.00 -17.51
C GLU A 176 -15.21 -3.86 -16.86
N GLN A 177 -15.41 -4.32 -15.62
CA GLN A 177 -14.48 -5.27 -14.98
C GLN A 177 -14.41 -6.58 -15.77
N GLU A 178 -15.54 -7.11 -16.19
CA GLU A 178 -15.61 -8.32 -17.02
C GLU A 178 -14.88 -8.13 -18.36
N LEU A 179 -15.13 -7.03 -19.07
CA LEU A 179 -14.51 -6.73 -20.36
C LEU A 179 -12.99 -6.54 -20.27
N ARG A 180 -12.50 -5.93 -19.18
CA ARG A 180 -11.07 -5.62 -19.00
C ARG A 180 -10.27 -6.75 -18.36
N HIS A 181 -10.91 -7.54 -17.50
CA HIS A 181 -10.24 -8.52 -16.65
C HIS A 181 -10.75 -9.96 -16.83
N GLY A 182 -11.78 -10.17 -17.64
CA GLY A 182 -12.41 -11.47 -17.89
C GLY A 182 -13.16 -12.04 -16.68
N LYS A 183 -13.42 -11.22 -15.65
CA LYS A 183 -14.22 -11.55 -14.47
C LYS A 183 -14.59 -10.29 -13.67
N VAL A 184 -15.76 -10.30 -13.06
CA VAL A 184 -16.11 -9.39 -11.94
C VAL A 184 -15.23 -9.70 -10.73
N VAL A 185 -14.63 -8.69 -10.13
CA VAL A 185 -13.76 -8.85 -8.96
C VAL A 185 -14.61 -8.74 -7.69
N PRO A 186 -14.83 -9.83 -6.93
CA PRO A 186 -15.64 -9.77 -5.73
C PRO A 186 -14.95 -8.96 -4.62
N GLY A 187 -15.72 -8.12 -3.93
CA GLY A 187 -15.28 -7.45 -2.71
C GLY A 187 -14.88 -8.49 -1.65
N ARG A 188 -13.61 -8.50 -1.25
CA ARG A 188 -13.12 -9.42 -0.22
C ARG A 188 -13.58 -8.95 1.16
N ARG A 189 -14.21 -9.86 1.91
CA ARG A 189 -14.51 -9.63 3.33
C ARG A 189 -13.21 -9.44 4.10
N LYS A 190 -13.12 -8.38 4.92
CA LYS A 190 -11.98 -8.12 5.80
C LYS A 190 -11.97 -9.18 6.91
N HIS A 191 -10.80 -9.76 7.18
CA HIS A 191 -10.57 -10.70 8.28
C HIS A 191 -9.45 -10.19 9.21
N PRO A 192 -9.64 -9.11 9.99
CA PRO A 192 -8.56 -8.47 10.74
C PRO A 192 -7.85 -9.39 11.74
N ARG A 193 -8.58 -10.34 12.31
CA ARG A 193 -8.03 -11.34 13.24
C ARG A 193 -6.94 -12.23 12.63
N THR A 194 -6.90 -12.36 11.30
CA THR A 194 -5.88 -13.18 10.61
C THR A 194 -4.69 -12.36 10.12
N TRP A 195 -4.73 -11.03 10.21
CA TRP A 195 -3.71 -10.17 9.62
C TRP A 195 -2.35 -10.26 10.31
N LEU A 196 -2.30 -10.36 11.65
CA LEU A 196 -1.03 -10.58 12.36
C LEU A 196 -0.34 -11.86 11.88
N ARG A 197 -1.12 -12.95 11.76
CA ARG A 197 -0.62 -14.22 11.25
C ARG A 197 -0.05 -14.08 9.83
N TYR A 198 -0.74 -13.33 8.97
CA TYR A 198 -0.25 -13.07 7.62
C TYR A 198 1.08 -12.32 7.61
N LEU A 199 1.25 -11.30 8.47
CA LEU A 199 2.53 -10.59 8.59
C LEU A 199 3.66 -11.55 9.03
N ARG A 200 3.41 -12.39 10.05
CA ARG A 200 4.39 -13.37 10.52
C ARG A 200 4.81 -14.37 9.44
N VAL A 201 3.85 -14.86 8.65
CA VAL A 201 4.14 -15.79 7.54
C VAL A 201 4.93 -15.10 6.42
N LEU A 202 4.66 -13.83 6.12
CA LEU A 202 5.45 -13.04 5.16
C LEU A 202 6.88 -12.81 5.67
N ASP A 203 7.01 -12.41 6.93
CA ASP A 203 8.30 -12.09 7.54
C ASP A 203 9.18 -13.33 7.72
N GLY A 204 8.58 -14.48 8.05
CA GLY A 204 9.29 -15.76 8.09
C GLY A 204 9.89 -16.11 6.73
N ARG A 205 9.13 -15.93 5.63
CA ARG A 205 9.66 -16.16 4.27
C ARG A 205 10.78 -15.19 3.91
N GLU A 206 10.66 -13.93 4.31
CA GLU A 206 11.71 -12.92 4.10
C GLU A 206 12.99 -13.27 4.89
N CYS A 207 12.85 -13.87 6.07
CA CYS A 207 13.97 -14.38 6.87
C CYS A 207 14.62 -15.65 6.28
N GLY A 208 14.09 -16.18 5.17
CA GLY A 208 14.57 -17.41 4.55
C GLY A 208 13.96 -18.70 5.13
N ALA A 209 12.99 -18.61 6.05
CA ALA A 209 12.35 -19.80 6.62
C ALA A 209 11.58 -20.58 5.55
N THR A 210 11.64 -21.90 5.62
CA THR A 210 10.93 -22.83 4.78
C THR A 210 9.43 -22.87 5.13
N PHE A 211 8.59 -23.37 4.23
CA PHE A 211 7.17 -23.56 4.54
C PHE A 211 6.93 -24.59 5.65
N ALA A 212 7.89 -25.49 5.92
CA ALA A 212 7.84 -26.39 7.06
C ALA A 212 8.01 -25.63 8.38
N GLU A 213 9.01 -24.75 8.46
CA GLU A 213 9.24 -23.92 9.66
C GLU A 213 8.12 -22.91 9.91
N ILE A 214 7.49 -22.41 8.85
CA ILE A 214 6.38 -21.45 8.96
C ILE A 214 5.05 -22.13 9.31
N ALA A 215 4.92 -23.45 9.12
CA ALA A 215 3.67 -24.17 9.38
C ALA A 215 3.19 -24.02 10.83
N GLU A 216 4.11 -24.03 11.79
CA GLU A 216 3.82 -23.84 13.22
C GLU A 216 3.17 -22.47 13.53
N VAL A 217 3.50 -21.45 12.74
CA VAL A 217 2.95 -20.09 12.86
C VAL A 217 1.68 -19.92 12.01
N ALA A 218 1.52 -20.71 10.97
CA ALA A 218 0.41 -20.62 10.02
C ALA A 218 -0.89 -21.29 10.53
N VAL A 219 -0.79 -22.28 11.42
CA VAL A 219 -1.95 -23.00 11.97
C VAL A 219 -2.59 -22.21 13.13
N VAL A 220 -3.92 -22.27 13.23
CA VAL A 220 -4.64 -21.77 14.40
C VAL A 220 -4.68 -22.87 15.44
N GLU A 221 -4.38 -22.60 16.71
CA GLU A 221 -4.53 -23.56 17.82
C GLU A 221 -5.94 -24.19 17.91
N THR A 222 -6.94 -23.60 17.25
CA THR A 222 -8.33 -24.07 17.23
C THR A 222 -8.66 -25.05 16.10
N GLU A 223 -7.74 -25.34 15.18
CA GLU A 223 -7.95 -26.33 14.11
C GLU A 223 -7.22 -27.63 14.46
N ASP A 224 -7.94 -28.74 14.63
CA ASP A 224 -7.41 -30.11 14.90
C ASP A 224 -6.50 -30.67 13.77
N THR A 225 -6.18 -29.85 12.77
CA THR A 225 -5.31 -30.20 11.65
C THR A 225 -3.85 -29.94 11.98
N ALA A 226 -3.03 -30.99 11.90
CA ALA A 226 -1.59 -30.89 12.05
C ALA A 226 -0.99 -29.83 11.11
N PRO A 227 0.05 -29.09 11.54
CA PRO A 227 0.77 -28.16 10.68
C PRO A 227 1.34 -28.85 9.45
N THR A 228 0.92 -28.41 8.26
CA THR A 228 1.45 -28.96 7.01
C THR A 228 2.05 -27.85 6.13
N PRO A 229 3.18 -28.11 5.44
CA PRO A 229 3.79 -27.16 4.51
C PRO A 229 2.84 -26.63 3.41
N PRO A 230 1.93 -27.43 2.83
CA PRO A 230 0.93 -26.93 1.89
C PRO A 230 -0.01 -25.88 2.50
N ALA A 231 -0.45 -26.06 3.75
CA ALA A 231 -1.29 -25.09 4.44
C ALA A 231 -0.53 -23.76 4.66
N ALA A 232 0.75 -23.82 5.05
CA ALA A 232 1.60 -22.64 5.19
C ALA A 232 1.75 -21.86 3.87
N LYS A 233 1.90 -22.57 2.75
CA LYS A 233 1.95 -21.95 1.41
C LYS A 233 0.63 -21.24 1.07
N VAL A 234 -0.53 -21.84 1.36
CA VAL A 234 -1.84 -21.22 1.11
C VAL A 234 -1.99 -19.93 1.91
N VAL A 235 -1.60 -19.95 3.20
CA VAL A 235 -1.62 -18.75 4.04
C VAL A 235 -0.68 -17.68 3.50
N TRP A 236 0.52 -18.06 3.04
CA TRP A 236 1.47 -17.14 2.42
C TRP A 236 0.95 -16.53 1.11
N ASP A 237 0.35 -17.35 0.23
CA ASP A 237 -0.26 -16.87 -1.03
C ASP A 237 -1.41 -15.88 -0.74
N ALA A 238 -2.23 -16.17 0.29
CA ALA A 238 -3.30 -15.29 0.73
C ALA A 238 -2.78 -13.97 1.31
N ALA A 239 -1.73 -14.03 2.14
CA ALA A 239 -1.06 -12.87 2.70
C ALA A 239 -0.44 -12.00 1.61
N ARG A 240 0.25 -12.62 0.64
CA ARG A 240 0.82 -11.93 -0.53
C ARG A 240 -0.28 -11.27 -1.35
N ALA A 241 -1.38 -11.96 -1.62
CA ALA A 241 -2.51 -11.37 -2.34
C ALA A 241 -3.10 -10.14 -1.63
N LEU A 242 -3.13 -10.13 -0.29
CA LEU A 242 -3.60 -8.98 0.49
C LEU A 242 -2.68 -7.75 0.35
N MET A 243 -1.38 -7.93 0.16
CA MET A 243 -0.42 -6.82 -0.08
C MET A 243 -0.73 -6.05 -1.37
N PHE A 244 -1.23 -6.74 -2.39
CA PHE A 244 -1.53 -6.14 -3.69
C PHE A 244 -3.01 -5.75 -3.84
N ASN A 245 -3.92 -6.47 -3.19
CA ASN A 245 -5.36 -6.32 -3.34
C ASN A 245 -6.01 -6.01 -1.99
N TRP A 246 -5.74 -4.80 -1.46
CA TRP A 246 -6.36 -4.37 -0.21
C TRP A 246 -7.88 -4.28 -0.37
N PRO A 247 -8.68 -4.92 0.50
CA PRO A 247 -10.13 -4.82 0.44
C PRO A 247 -10.60 -3.40 0.74
N ALA A 248 -11.43 -2.83 -0.13
CA ALA A 248 -12.13 -1.56 0.11
C ALA A 248 -13.07 -1.68 1.33
#